data_AF-A0A818X855-F1
#
_entry.id   AF-A0A818X855-F1
#
_cell.length_a   1.000
_cell.length_b   1.000
_cell.length_c   1.000
_cell.angle_alpha   90.00
_cell.angle_beta   90.00
_cell.angle_gamma   90.00
#
_symmetry.space_group_name_H-M   'P 1'
#
loop_
_entity.id
_entity.type
_entity.pdbx_description
1 polymer ?
#
loop_
_entity_poly.entity_id
_entity_poly.type
_entity_poly.pdbx_seq_one_letter_code
_entity_poly.pdbx_strand_id
1 'polypeptide(L)'
;MRLLTKYDYFIVLSGTLGNILNVRLLWRTRYNPCAFIFLVSSLINCIVLFYGLFTRILGIGFHLDWSTTNRIWCKTRATLTQSSFLISLTCICLASIDRFFASCRQEKYRKLSKLSIAILSVIITNIFWISIFIPYLIYVDIVKNPTTGLISCTLIIRNEVFSIYQNYIVLPICYGLLPSTILIITGIMTYRNTNKLQIGRQRELIQKQLTSMMLIQIPIIIISTLPYVTFTEYTILTATVNKSADRRAIEILLTNIFTTLCYITFACPFFVFIASSSSFREEAKILFLCRKTNLLRNNQIQPFSTNIFRNIKPIPKILVNKP
;
A
#
# COMPACT_ATOMS: atom_id res chain seq x y z
N MET A 1 -16.10 -12.94 -18.30
CA MET A 1 -14.83 -12.19 -18.36
C MET A 1 -15.02 -10.70 -18.66
N ARG A 2 -15.74 -10.29 -19.71
CA ARG A 2 -15.94 -8.87 -20.09
C ARG A 2 -16.50 -7.95 -18.98
N LEU A 3 -17.38 -8.45 -18.12
CA LEU A 3 -17.90 -7.68 -16.98
C LEU A 3 -16.80 -7.33 -15.97
N LEU A 4 -15.96 -8.30 -15.59
CA LEU A 4 -14.83 -8.07 -14.66
C LEU A 4 -13.86 -7.02 -15.20
N THR A 5 -13.57 -7.05 -16.49
CA THR A 5 -12.73 -6.03 -17.15
C THR A 5 -13.29 -4.61 -17.00
N LYS A 6 -14.62 -4.43 -17.09
CA LYS A 6 -15.26 -3.12 -16.88
C LYS A 6 -15.12 -2.65 -15.42
N TYR A 7 -15.28 -3.56 -14.46
CA TYR A 7 -15.06 -3.26 -13.04
C TYR A 7 -13.61 -2.91 -12.75
N ASP A 8 -12.65 -3.68 -13.28
CA ASP A 8 -11.21 -3.41 -13.13
C ASP A 8 -10.85 -2.02 -13.70
N TYR A 9 -11.42 -1.64 -14.84
CA TYR A 9 -11.23 -0.30 -15.42
C TYR A 9 -11.72 0.81 -14.48
N PHE A 10 -12.92 0.63 -13.90
CA PHE A 10 -13.44 1.56 -12.91
C PHE A 10 -12.54 1.65 -11.68
N ILE A 11 -11.99 0.54 -11.20
CA ILE A 11 -11.04 0.49 -10.08
C ILE A 11 -9.76 1.27 -10.40
N VAL A 12 -9.18 1.09 -11.60
CA VAL A 12 -7.97 1.85 -12.02
C VAL A 12 -8.26 3.34 -12.06
N LEU A 13 -9.37 3.76 -12.68
CA LEU A 13 -9.72 5.17 -12.85
C LEU A 13 -9.98 5.84 -11.49
N SER A 14 -10.90 5.25 -10.71
CA SER A 14 -11.29 5.77 -9.40
C SER A 14 -10.16 5.69 -8.38
N GLY A 15 -9.39 4.60 -8.40
CA GLY A 15 -8.24 4.38 -7.51
C GLY A 15 -7.08 5.31 -7.82
N THR A 16 -6.72 5.52 -9.09
CA THR A 16 -5.66 6.46 -9.47
C THR A 16 -6.04 7.88 -9.09
N LEU A 17 -7.26 8.32 -9.43
CA LEU A 17 -7.76 9.64 -9.06
C LEU A 17 -7.78 9.82 -7.54
N GLY A 18 -8.28 8.81 -6.81
CA GLY A 18 -8.31 8.81 -5.35
C GLY A 18 -6.92 8.92 -4.73
N ASN A 19 -5.94 8.16 -5.21
CA ASN A 19 -4.57 8.23 -4.70
C ASN A 19 -3.91 9.59 -4.98
N ILE A 20 -4.13 10.20 -6.15
CA ILE A 20 -3.65 11.55 -6.46
C ILE A 20 -4.23 12.58 -5.49
N LEU A 21 -5.54 12.50 -5.22
CA LEU A 21 -6.21 13.37 -4.27
C LEU A 21 -5.71 13.14 -2.84
N ASN A 22 -5.49 11.88 -2.44
CA ASN A 22 -4.88 11.54 -1.16
C ASN A 22 -3.50 12.16 -0.99
N VAL A 23 -2.63 12.08 -2.00
CA VAL A 23 -1.31 12.71 -1.97
C VAL A 23 -1.45 14.20 -1.70
N ARG A 24 -2.35 14.88 -2.42
CA ARG A 24 -2.58 16.33 -2.24
C ARG A 24 -3.09 16.68 -0.83
N LEU A 25 -4.03 15.90 -0.30
CA LEU A 25 -4.61 16.14 1.03
C LEU A 25 -3.58 15.87 2.14
N LEU A 26 -2.88 14.73 2.07
CA LEU A 26 -1.87 14.33 3.05
C LEU A 26 -0.61 15.19 2.99
N TRP A 27 -0.32 15.85 1.86
CA TRP A 27 0.85 16.71 1.74
C TRP A 27 0.88 17.81 2.82
N ARG A 28 -0.29 18.34 3.19
CA ARG A 28 -0.38 19.38 4.24
C ARG A 28 -0.08 18.84 5.64
N THR A 29 -0.39 17.56 5.89
CA THR A 29 -0.18 16.89 7.17
C THR A 29 1.06 16.00 7.18
N ARG A 30 1.92 16.08 6.14
CA ARG A 30 3.12 15.25 5.95
C ARG A 30 4.15 15.29 7.08
N TYR A 31 4.05 16.27 7.98
CA TYR A 31 4.91 16.35 9.17
C TYR A 31 4.49 15.35 10.25
N ASN A 32 3.29 14.78 10.16
CA ASN A 32 2.86 13.65 10.99
C ASN A 32 3.38 12.32 10.39
N PRO A 33 4.07 11.48 11.18
CA PRO A 33 4.72 10.26 10.68
C PRO A 33 3.78 9.31 9.92
N CYS A 34 2.65 8.89 10.50
CA CYS A 34 1.74 8.03 9.75
C CYS A 34 1.04 8.74 8.57
N ALA A 35 0.80 10.06 8.60
CA ALA A 35 0.30 10.77 7.41
C ALA A 35 1.34 10.75 6.27
N PHE A 36 2.63 10.89 6.60
CA PHE A 36 3.74 10.72 5.65
C PHE A 36 3.77 9.30 5.07
N ILE A 37 3.62 8.27 5.91
CA ILE A 37 3.61 6.88 5.45
C ILE A 37 2.42 6.62 4.50
N PHE A 38 1.22 7.13 4.81
CA PHE A 38 0.07 7.03 3.91
C PHE A 38 0.25 7.80 2.60
N LEU A 39 0.96 8.93 2.63
CA LEU A 39 1.28 9.69 1.43
C LEU A 39 2.18 8.86 0.51
N VAL A 40 3.24 8.26 1.05
CA VAL A 40 4.12 7.38 0.27
C VAL A 40 3.36 6.15 -0.24
N SER A 41 2.56 5.50 0.60
CA SER A 41 1.70 4.38 0.18
C SER A 41 0.78 4.79 -0.98
N SER A 42 0.20 6.00 -0.96
CA SER A 42 -0.65 6.49 -2.06
C SER A 42 0.11 6.65 -3.38
N LEU A 43 1.37 7.09 -3.34
CA LEU A 43 2.23 7.15 -4.54
C LEU A 43 2.54 5.75 -5.09
N ILE A 44 2.86 4.81 -4.20
CA ILE A 44 3.15 3.42 -4.58
C ILE A 44 1.88 2.73 -5.09
N ASN A 45 0.70 3.02 -4.54
CA ASN A 45 -0.59 2.50 -5.02
C ASN A 45 -0.86 2.89 -6.48
N CYS A 46 -0.48 4.10 -6.90
CA CYS A 46 -0.57 4.47 -8.31
C CYS A 46 0.27 3.52 -9.18
N ILE A 47 1.50 3.19 -8.76
CA ILE A 47 2.36 2.24 -9.47
C ILE A 47 1.70 0.85 -9.53
N VAL A 48 1.13 0.37 -8.42
CA VAL A 48 0.42 -0.93 -8.38
C VAL A 48 -0.77 -0.95 -9.35
N LEU A 49 -1.58 0.11 -9.37
CA LEU A 49 -2.75 0.19 -10.24
C LEU A 49 -2.36 0.29 -11.73
N PHE A 50 -1.32 1.06 -12.06
CA PHE A 50 -0.87 1.20 -13.45
C PHE A 50 -0.09 -0.02 -13.95
N TYR A 51 0.95 -0.47 -13.24
CA TYR A 51 1.78 -1.58 -13.70
C TYR A 51 1.14 -2.95 -13.46
N GLY A 52 0.33 -3.09 -12.41
CA GLY A 52 -0.36 -4.33 -12.09
C GLY A 52 -1.70 -4.46 -12.80
N LEU A 53 -2.69 -3.65 -12.40
CA LEU A 53 -4.07 -3.83 -12.86
C LEU A 53 -4.31 -3.33 -14.29
N PHE A 54 -3.82 -2.14 -14.66
CA PHE A 54 -4.05 -1.61 -16.00
C PHE A 54 -3.40 -2.48 -17.10
N THR A 55 -2.17 -2.97 -16.88
CA THR A 55 -1.54 -3.91 -17.83
C THR A 55 -2.28 -5.25 -17.90
N ARG A 56 -2.86 -5.72 -16.79
CA ARG A 56 -3.73 -6.91 -16.77
C ARG A 56 -5.00 -6.70 -17.59
N ILE A 57 -5.63 -5.53 -17.48
CA ILE A 57 -6.81 -5.17 -18.27
C ILE A 57 -6.47 -5.21 -19.77
N LEU A 58 -5.34 -4.63 -20.17
CA LEU A 58 -4.89 -4.66 -21.57
C LEU A 58 -4.68 -6.09 -22.06
N GLY A 59 -3.97 -6.93 -21.29
CA GLY A 59 -3.68 -8.31 -21.68
C GLY A 59 -4.92 -9.21 -21.73
N ILE A 60 -5.71 -9.23 -20.66
CA ILE A 60 -6.87 -10.14 -20.54
C ILE A 60 -8.10 -9.61 -21.27
N GLY A 61 -8.35 -8.30 -21.16
CA GLY A 61 -9.57 -7.67 -21.66
C GLY A 61 -9.51 -7.31 -23.14
N PHE A 62 -8.34 -6.86 -23.62
CA PHE A 62 -8.14 -6.36 -24.98
C PHE A 62 -7.20 -7.24 -25.82
N HIS A 63 -6.67 -8.33 -25.25
CA HIS A 63 -5.66 -9.18 -25.90
C HIS A 63 -4.38 -8.42 -26.32
N LEU A 64 -4.10 -7.30 -25.64
CA LEU A 64 -2.91 -6.46 -25.83
C LEU A 64 -1.91 -6.74 -24.72
N ASP A 65 -1.24 -7.90 -24.80
CA ASP A 65 -0.22 -8.27 -23.80
C ASP A 65 1.20 -8.06 -24.31
N TRP A 66 1.74 -6.85 -24.14
CA TRP A 66 3.13 -6.53 -24.45
C TRP A 66 4.15 -7.38 -23.68
N SER A 67 3.75 -8.05 -22.59
CA SER A 67 4.65 -8.95 -21.87
C SER A 67 4.92 -10.24 -22.64
N THR A 68 4.12 -10.56 -23.65
CA THR A 68 4.34 -11.72 -24.53
C THR A 68 5.26 -11.41 -25.71
N THR A 69 5.48 -10.14 -26.02
CA THR A 69 6.28 -9.69 -27.18
C THR A 69 7.58 -9.03 -26.79
N ASN A 70 7.60 -8.31 -25.66
CA ASN A 70 8.76 -7.54 -25.22
C ASN A 70 9.33 -8.10 -23.91
N ARG A 71 10.55 -8.65 -23.99
CA ARG A 71 11.25 -9.27 -22.86
C ARG A 71 11.57 -8.29 -21.73
N ILE A 72 11.92 -7.04 -22.06
CA ILE A 72 12.18 -6.00 -21.06
C ILE A 72 10.89 -5.71 -20.30
N TRP A 73 9.79 -5.50 -21.02
CA TRP A 73 8.48 -5.23 -20.40
C TRP A 73 8.00 -6.37 -19.52
N CYS A 74 8.14 -7.62 -19.96
CA CYS A 74 7.82 -8.83 -19.19
C CYS A 74 8.50 -8.83 -17.82
N LYS A 75 9.82 -8.60 -17.81
CA LYS A 75 10.65 -8.56 -16.61
C LYS A 75 10.31 -7.37 -15.71
N THR A 76 10.29 -6.15 -16.25
CA THR A 76 10.05 -4.94 -15.47
C THR A 76 8.64 -4.90 -14.89
N ARG A 77 7.63 -5.35 -15.65
CA ARG A 77 6.24 -5.42 -15.17
C ARG A 77 6.16 -6.34 -13.95
N ALA A 78 6.76 -7.52 -14.01
CA ALA A 78 6.73 -8.47 -12.90
C ALA A 78 7.44 -7.89 -11.67
N THR A 79 8.68 -7.40 -11.82
CA THR A 79 9.44 -6.81 -10.70
C THR A 79 8.72 -5.61 -10.07
N LEU A 80 8.24 -4.66 -10.87
CA LEU A 80 7.57 -3.46 -10.36
C LEU A 80 6.24 -3.79 -9.69
N THR A 81 5.43 -4.68 -10.27
CA THR A 81 4.14 -5.07 -9.68
C THR A 81 4.34 -5.73 -8.33
N GLN A 82 5.25 -6.71 -8.23
CA GLN A 82 5.46 -7.47 -7.00
C GLN A 82 6.11 -6.60 -5.89
N SER A 83 7.13 -5.81 -6.23
CA SER A 83 7.77 -4.92 -5.26
C SER A 83 6.84 -3.81 -4.78
N SER A 84 6.14 -3.11 -5.69
CA SER A 84 5.22 -2.03 -5.30
C SER A 84 4.06 -2.54 -4.45
N PHE A 85 3.55 -3.74 -4.73
CA PHE A 85 2.51 -4.36 -3.92
C PHE A 85 2.97 -4.53 -2.46
N LEU A 86 4.11 -5.21 -2.24
CA LEU A 86 4.60 -5.46 -0.88
C LEU A 86 5.09 -4.19 -0.18
N ILE A 87 5.65 -3.23 -0.93
CA ILE A 87 5.98 -1.91 -0.38
C ILE A 87 4.72 -1.24 0.14
N SER A 88 3.63 -1.18 -0.64
CA SER A 88 2.40 -0.54 -0.20
C SER A 88 1.80 -1.23 1.03
N LEU A 89 1.71 -2.56 1.00
CA LEU A 89 1.15 -3.33 2.11
C LEU A 89 1.99 -3.16 3.39
N THR A 90 3.32 -3.18 3.26
CA THR A 90 4.23 -2.91 4.37
C THR A 90 4.12 -1.48 4.87
N CYS A 91 3.92 -0.48 4.00
CA CYS A 91 3.66 0.89 4.43
C CYS A 91 2.41 0.97 5.30
N ILE A 92 1.35 0.23 4.97
CA ILE A 92 0.14 0.21 5.80
C ILE A 92 0.41 -0.46 7.16
N CYS A 93 1.19 -1.54 7.19
CA CYS A 93 1.67 -2.14 8.45
C CYS A 93 2.49 -1.14 9.28
N LEU A 94 3.42 -0.41 8.66
CA LEU A 94 4.22 0.63 9.33
C LEU A 94 3.36 1.78 9.86
N ALA A 95 2.37 2.23 9.08
CA ALA A 95 1.39 3.22 9.53
C ALA A 95 0.63 2.72 10.75
N SER A 96 0.30 1.42 10.79
CA SER A 96 -0.38 0.80 11.93
C SER A 96 0.48 0.69 13.18
N ILE A 97 1.74 0.31 13.01
CA ILE A 97 2.72 0.32 14.08
C ILE A 97 2.96 1.75 14.61
N ASP A 98 3.07 2.74 13.73
CA ASP A 98 3.22 4.14 14.13
C ASP A 98 2.03 4.63 14.95
N ARG A 99 0.80 4.28 14.54
CA ARG A 99 -0.42 4.63 15.30
C ARG A 99 -0.48 3.93 16.65
N PHE A 100 -0.06 2.68 16.71
CA PHE A 100 0.08 1.98 17.98
C PHE A 100 1.04 2.74 18.90
N PHE A 101 2.25 3.06 18.45
CA PHE A 101 3.23 3.80 19.27
C PHE A 101 2.75 5.20 19.65
N ALA A 102 2.11 5.92 18.73
CA ALA A 102 1.52 7.24 18.99
C ALA A 102 0.42 7.17 20.05
N SER A 103 -0.32 6.06 20.10
CA SER A 103 -1.41 5.83 21.06
C SER A 103 -0.93 5.40 22.45
N CYS A 104 0.33 4.99 22.60
CA CYS A 104 0.86 4.51 23.88
C CYS A 104 0.91 5.60 24.94
N ARG A 105 0.54 5.24 26.19
CA ARG A 105 0.59 6.15 27.36
C ARG A 105 2.03 6.49 27.76
N GLN A 106 2.92 5.52 27.68
CA GLN A 106 4.32 5.70 28.07
C GLN A 106 5.07 6.53 27.03
N GLU A 107 5.75 7.58 27.49
CA GLU A 107 6.48 8.51 26.62
C GLU A 107 7.60 7.82 25.82
N LYS A 108 8.25 6.80 26.40
CA LYS A 108 9.28 5.98 25.74
C LYS A 108 8.79 5.43 24.40
N TYR A 109 7.59 4.85 24.36
CA TYR A 109 7.03 4.30 23.13
C TYR A 109 6.52 5.38 22.19
N ARG A 110 5.90 6.44 22.72
CA ARG A 110 5.43 7.56 21.90
C ARG A 110 6.56 8.27 21.15
N LYS A 111 7.78 8.29 21.71
CA LYS A 111 8.99 8.80 21.06
C LYS A 111 9.41 8.01 19.80
N LEU A 112 8.88 6.80 19.59
CA LEU A 112 9.11 6.03 18.36
C LEU A 112 8.26 6.54 17.19
N SER A 113 7.14 7.22 17.47
CA SER A 113 6.33 7.90 16.46
C SER A 113 6.93 9.27 16.11
N LYS A 114 8.09 9.24 15.45
CA LYS A 114 8.79 10.43 14.94
C LYS A 114 8.87 10.37 13.42
N LEU A 115 8.79 11.54 12.80
CA LEU A 115 8.91 11.66 11.35
C LEU A 115 10.23 11.10 10.81
N SER A 116 11.35 11.30 11.51
CA SER A 116 12.65 10.74 11.10
C SER A 116 12.66 9.22 11.08
N ILE A 117 12.01 8.58 12.06
CA ILE A 117 11.89 7.12 12.12
C ILE A 117 10.98 6.65 10.98
N ALA A 118 9.83 7.31 10.75
CA ALA A 118 8.93 6.97 9.65
C ALA A 118 9.62 7.08 8.27
N ILE A 119 10.38 8.14 8.03
CA ILE A 119 11.17 8.31 6.80
C ILE A 119 12.18 7.18 6.65
N LEU A 120 12.96 6.90 7.69
CA LEU A 120 13.96 5.83 7.66
C LEU A 120 13.32 4.46 7.42
N SER A 121 12.22 4.15 8.11
CA SER A 121 11.47 2.90 7.91
C SER A 121 10.99 2.75 6.47
N VAL A 122 10.40 3.80 5.89
CA VAL A 122 9.95 3.78 4.49
C VAL A 122 11.13 3.55 3.54
N ILE A 123 12.26 4.25 3.71
CA ILE A 123 13.45 4.08 2.86
C ILE A 123 13.96 2.63 2.95
N ILE A 124 14.13 2.09 4.15
CA ILE A 124 14.57 0.71 4.38
C ILE A 124 13.60 -0.27 3.73
N THR A 125 12.29 -0.11 3.91
CA THR A 125 11.26 -0.96 3.31
C THR A 125 11.32 -0.95 1.78
N ASN A 126 11.49 0.22 1.15
CA ASN A 126 11.60 0.31 -0.30
C ASN A 126 12.85 -0.42 -0.81
N ILE A 127 14.02 -0.17 -0.21
CA ILE A 127 15.28 -0.81 -0.59
C ILE A 127 15.19 -2.33 -0.41
N PHE A 128 14.67 -2.78 0.74
CA PHE A 128 14.51 -4.19 1.06
C PHE A 128 13.65 -4.92 0.02
N TRP A 129 12.46 -4.42 -0.27
CA TRP A 129 11.55 -5.09 -1.21
C TRP A 129 12.04 -5.00 -2.65
N ILE A 130 12.58 -3.86 -3.10
CA ILE A 130 13.19 -3.78 -4.42
C ILE A 130 14.29 -4.83 -4.54
N SER A 131 15.17 -4.97 -3.54
CA SER A 131 16.26 -5.94 -3.56
C SER A 131 15.77 -7.39 -3.64
N ILE A 132 14.72 -7.75 -2.88
CA ILE A 132 14.12 -9.10 -2.91
C ILE A 132 13.54 -9.44 -4.30
N PHE A 133 13.04 -8.45 -5.04
CA PHE A 133 12.42 -8.67 -6.35
C PHE A 133 13.35 -8.41 -7.53
N ILE A 134 14.61 -8.00 -7.32
CA ILE A 134 15.63 -7.95 -8.39
C ILE A 134 15.75 -9.28 -9.15
N PRO A 135 15.74 -10.48 -8.51
CA PRO A 135 15.82 -11.76 -9.20
C PRO A 135 14.73 -11.99 -10.26
N TYR A 136 13.57 -11.32 -10.19
CA TYR A 136 12.56 -11.39 -11.25
C TYR A 136 13.10 -10.87 -12.59
N LEU A 137 14.05 -9.93 -12.60
CA LEU A 137 14.71 -9.45 -13.82
C LEU A 137 15.57 -10.53 -14.49
N ILE A 138 15.94 -11.57 -13.74
CA ILE A 138 16.76 -12.69 -14.22
C ILE A 138 15.86 -13.86 -14.59
N TYR A 139 14.95 -14.25 -13.68
CA TYR A 139 14.20 -15.51 -13.76
C TYR A 139 12.83 -15.44 -14.43
N VAL A 140 12.32 -14.24 -14.75
CA VAL A 140 11.09 -14.11 -15.56
C VAL A 140 11.46 -14.03 -17.03
N ASP A 141 10.78 -14.78 -17.87
CA ASP A 141 10.98 -14.72 -19.32
C ASP A 141 9.72 -15.06 -20.11
N ILE A 142 9.80 -14.84 -21.42
CA ILE A 142 8.77 -15.22 -22.37
C ILE A 142 8.95 -16.71 -22.67
N VAL A 143 8.00 -17.52 -22.23
CA VAL A 143 8.01 -18.97 -22.42
C VAL A 143 6.83 -19.38 -23.29
N LYS A 144 7.09 -20.27 -24.26
CA LYS A 144 6.06 -20.94 -25.05
C LYS A 144 5.70 -22.25 -24.37
N ASN A 145 4.44 -22.41 -23.98
CA ASN A 145 3.97 -23.66 -23.40
C ASN A 145 3.97 -24.77 -24.47
N PRO A 146 4.66 -25.90 -24.25
CA PRO A 146 4.84 -26.93 -25.28
C PRO A 146 3.53 -27.66 -25.63
N THR A 147 2.59 -27.74 -24.70
CA THR A 147 1.32 -28.47 -24.87
C THR A 147 0.25 -27.62 -25.55
N THR A 148 0.21 -26.32 -25.26
CA THR A 148 -0.86 -25.43 -25.77
C THR A 148 -0.38 -24.47 -26.85
N GLY A 149 0.94 -24.36 -27.06
CA GLY A 149 1.54 -23.38 -27.97
C GLY A 149 1.41 -21.93 -27.50
N LEU A 150 0.77 -21.68 -26.35
CA LEU A 150 0.52 -20.35 -25.82
C LEU A 150 1.82 -19.70 -25.32
N ILE A 151 2.01 -18.43 -25.67
CA ILE A 151 3.16 -17.63 -25.24
C ILE A 151 2.73 -16.85 -24.00
N SER A 152 3.51 -16.94 -22.92
CA SER A 152 3.24 -16.24 -21.67
C SER A 152 4.52 -15.74 -21.01
N CYS A 153 4.42 -14.61 -20.31
CA CYS A 153 5.48 -14.10 -19.44
C CYS A 153 5.37 -14.78 -18.07
N THR A 154 6.26 -15.73 -17.77
CA THR A 154 6.21 -16.53 -16.55
C THR A 154 7.59 -16.74 -15.95
N LEU A 155 7.64 -17.19 -14.70
CA LEU A 155 8.90 -17.66 -14.10
C LEU A 155 9.42 -18.86 -14.89
N ILE A 156 10.72 -18.85 -15.20
CA ILE A 156 11.40 -19.98 -15.84
C ILE A 156 11.43 -21.12 -14.83
N ILE A 157 10.72 -22.22 -15.13
CA ILE A 157 10.62 -23.42 -14.27
C ILE A 157 11.99 -24.06 -13.99
N ARG A 158 13.01 -23.79 -14.82
CA ARG A 158 14.36 -24.31 -14.66
C ARG A 158 15.01 -23.98 -13.31
N ASN A 159 14.58 -22.94 -12.62
CA ASN A 159 15.01 -22.68 -11.23
C ASN A 159 13.87 -22.99 -10.24
N GLU A 160 13.75 -24.27 -9.92
CA GLU A 160 12.76 -24.79 -8.97
C GLU A 160 12.89 -24.11 -7.60
N VAL A 161 14.11 -23.80 -7.15
CA VAL A 161 14.37 -23.16 -5.86
C VAL A 161 13.72 -21.77 -5.78
N PHE A 162 13.88 -20.94 -6.82
CA PHE A 162 13.28 -19.60 -6.81
C PHE A 162 11.75 -19.67 -6.91
N SER A 163 11.21 -20.60 -7.71
CA SER A 163 9.77 -20.84 -7.81
C SER A 163 9.19 -21.28 -6.46
N ILE A 164 9.85 -22.22 -5.77
CA ILE A 164 9.45 -22.69 -4.44
C ILE A 164 9.51 -21.54 -3.43
N TYR A 165 10.57 -20.74 -3.44
CA TYR A 165 10.69 -19.58 -2.56
C TYR A 165 9.55 -18.57 -2.78
N GLN A 166 9.22 -18.24 -4.03
CA GLN A 166 8.15 -17.29 -4.32
C GLN A 166 6.78 -17.83 -3.91
N ASN A 167 6.48 -19.06 -4.31
CA ASN A 167 5.17 -19.66 -4.12
C ASN A 167 4.92 -20.08 -2.67
N TYR A 168 5.90 -20.63 -1.94
CA TYR A 168 5.65 -21.18 -0.60
C TYR A 168 6.12 -20.28 0.54
N ILE A 169 6.92 -19.24 0.27
CA ILE A 169 7.41 -18.31 1.30
C ILE A 169 6.87 -16.91 1.04
N VAL A 170 7.20 -16.31 -0.10
CA VAL A 170 6.85 -14.90 -0.34
C VAL A 170 5.33 -14.71 -0.42
N LEU A 171 4.64 -15.52 -1.21
CA LEU A 171 3.19 -15.38 -1.38
C LEU A 171 2.40 -15.60 -0.06
N PRO A 172 2.50 -16.75 0.64
CA PRO A 172 1.63 -17.00 1.79
C PRO A 172 2.04 -16.17 3.01
N ILE A 173 3.34 -16.00 3.23
CA ILE A 173 3.86 -15.32 4.41
C ILE A 173 3.84 -13.80 4.20
N CYS A 174 4.46 -13.29 3.13
CA CYS A 174 4.65 -11.86 2.95
C CYS A 174 3.40 -11.13 2.41
N TYR A 175 2.57 -11.76 1.58
CA TYR A 175 1.32 -11.14 1.11
C TYR A 175 0.15 -11.38 2.07
N GLY A 176 0.14 -12.52 2.78
CA GLY A 176 -0.99 -12.95 3.59
C GLY A 176 -0.74 -12.81 5.10
N LEU A 177 -0.01 -13.77 5.65
CA LEU A 177 0.06 -14.01 7.09
C LEU A 177 0.72 -12.87 7.86
N LEU A 178 1.89 -12.41 7.42
CA LEU A 178 2.68 -11.40 8.12
C LEU A 178 1.96 -10.04 8.18
N PRO A 179 1.45 -9.47 7.06
CA PRO A 179 0.70 -8.22 7.11
C PRO A 179 -0.58 -8.35 7.94
N SER A 180 -1.34 -9.42 7.76
CA SER A 180 -2.61 -9.61 8.48
C SER A 180 -2.41 -9.70 9.98
N THR A 181 -1.41 -10.47 10.44
CA THR A 181 -1.10 -10.58 11.86
C THR A 181 -0.64 -9.25 12.46
N ILE A 182 0.26 -8.53 11.79
CA ILE A 182 0.69 -7.19 12.22
C ILE A 182 -0.51 -6.25 12.33
N LEU A 183 -1.34 -6.16 11.30
CA LEU A 183 -2.50 -5.26 11.27
C LEU A 183 -3.53 -5.60 12.35
N ILE A 184 -3.83 -6.88 12.57
CA ILE A 184 -4.77 -7.31 13.63
C ILE A 184 -4.23 -6.93 15.01
N ILE A 185 -2.97 -7.27 15.31
CA ILE A 185 -2.37 -7.01 16.63
C ILE A 185 -2.30 -5.50 16.87
N THR A 186 -1.72 -4.74 15.94
CA THR A 186 -1.56 -3.29 16.09
C THR A 186 -2.89 -2.55 16.06
N GLY A 187 -3.87 -3.02 15.29
CA GLY A 187 -5.23 -2.48 15.27
C GLY A 187 -5.94 -2.65 16.62
N ILE A 188 -5.93 -3.86 17.18
CA ILE A 188 -6.52 -4.13 18.51
C ILE A 188 -5.84 -3.28 19.59
N MET A 189 -4.50 -3.22 19.59
CA MET A 189 -3.76 -2.44 20.58
C MET A 189 -4.06 -0.94 20.45
N THR A 190 -4.11 -0.42 19.23
CA THR A 190 -4.43 1.01 18.98
C THR A 190 -5.85 1.34 19.41
N TYR A 191 -6.82 0.47 19.12
CA TYR A 191 -8.21 0.67 19.55
C TYR A 191 -8.33 0.74 21.07
N ARG A 192 -7.67 -0.17 21.80
CA ARG A 192 -7.68 -0.17 23.27
C ARG A 192 -7.02 1.07 23.88
N ASN A 193 -5.98 1.59 23.24
CA ASN A 193 -5.23 2.73 23.73
C ASN A 193 -5.93 4.07 23.45
N THR A 194 -6.58 4.21 22.30
CA THR A 194 -7.21 5.48 21.89
C THR A 194 -8.39 5.90 22.75
N ASN A 195 -9.10 4.95 23.37
CA ASN A 195 -10.17 5.26 24.33
C ASN A 195 -9.67 5.93 25.62
N LYS A 196 -8.35 5.96 25.87
CA LYS A 196 -7.75 6.44 27.13
C LYS A 196 -6.89 7.70 26.98
N LEU A 197 -6.81 8.28 25.77
CA LEU A 197 -5.94 9.43 25.50
C LEU A 197 -6.67 10.76 25.68
N GLN A 198 -6.31 11.51 26.72
CA GLN A 198 -6.64 12.93 26.89
C GLN A 198 -5.43 13.78 26.46
N ILE A 199 -5.23 13.93 25.15
CA ILE A 199 -4.18 14.81 24.59
C ILE A 199 -4.87 16.13 24.16
N GLY A 200 -4.16 17.26 24.17
CA GLY A 200 -4.74 18.57 23.81
C GLY A 200 -5.59 18.58 22.51
N ARG A 201 -6.69 19.34 22.55
CA ARG A 201 -7.87 19.26 21.66
C ARG A 201 -7.57 19.17 20.16
N GLN A 202 -6.62 19.92 19.62
CA GLN A 202 -6.34 19.90 18.16
C GLN A 202 -5.48 18.72 17.70
N ARG A 203 -4.41 18.39 18.43
CA ARG A 203 -3.55 17.23 18.09
C ARG A 203 -4.31 15.92 18.25
N GLU A 204 -5.21 15.87 19.23
CA GLU A 204 -6.11 14.76 19.46
C GLU A 204 -7.03 14.48 18.27
N LEU A 205 -7.63 15.52 17.66
CA LEU A 205 -8.53 15.37 16.52
C LEU A 205 -7.83 14.75 15.29
N ILE A 206 -6.63 15.25 14.94
CA ILE A 206 -5.86 14.72 13.81
C ILE A 206 -5.48 13.26 14.06
N GLN A 207 -5.03 12.94 15.28
CA GLN A 207 -4.67 11.57 15.66
C GLN A 207 -5.89 10.63 15.63
N LYS A 208 -7.03 11.06 16.17
CA LYS A 208 -8.29 10.30 16.14
C LYS A 208 -8.75 10.01 14.72
N GLN A 209 -8.68 11.00 13.83
CA GLN A 209 -9.05 10.82 12.42
C GLN A 209 -8.15 9.82 11.72
N LEU A 210 -6.84 9.94 11.86
CA LEU A 210 -5.88 9.04 11.22
C LEU A 210 -5.95 7.62 11.80
N THR A 211 -6.26 7.48 13.10
CA THR A 211 -6.56 6.18 13.70
C THR A 211 -7.85 5.59 13.13
N SER A 212 -8.92 6.37 13.02
CA SER A 212 -10.20 5.90 12.46
C SER A 212 -10.04 5.42 11.01
N MET A 213 -9.33 6.18 10.18
CA MET A 213 -8.97 5.80 8.81
C MET A 213 -8.33 4.41 8.75
N MET A 214 -7.29 4.23 9.55
CA MET A 214 -6.53 2.99 9.61
C MET A 214 -7.38 1.81 10.11
N LEU A 215 -8.16 2.00 11.18
CA LEU A 215 -9.00 0.93 11.74
C LEU A 215 -10.06 0.44 10.76
N ILE A 216 -10.58 1.32 9.89
CA ILE A 216 -11.49 0.95 8.80
C ILE A 216 -10.75 0.25 7.67
N GLN A 217 -9.51 0.65 7.38
CA GLN A 217 -8.72 0.07 6.30
C GLN A 217 -8.25 -1.37 6.59
N ILE A 218 -7.96 -1.70 7.85
CA ILE A 218 -7.52 -3.04 8.28
C ILE A 218 -8.46 -4.17 7.82
N PRO A 219 -9.77 -4.17 8.13
CA PRO A 219 -10.66 -5.24 7.70
C PRO A 219 -10.79 -5.31 6.17
N ILE A 220 -10.76 -4.16 5.48
CA ILE A 220 -10.79 -4.12 4.00
C ILE A 220 -9.58 -4.86 3.43
N ILE A 221 -8.38 -4.62 3.96
CA ILE A 221 -7.16 -5.32 3.54
C ILE A 221 -7.31 -6.81 3.78
N ILE A 222 -7.67 -7.23 5.00
CA ILE A 222 -7.75 -8.64 5.38
C ILE A 222 -8.75 -9.41 4.51
N ILE A 223 -9.95 -8.86 4.32
CA ILE A 223 -11.01 -9.47 3.51
C ILE A 223 -10.61 -9.52 2.03
N SER A 224 -9.77 -8.59 1.56
CA SER A 224 -9.36 -8.50 0.16
C SER A 224 -8.13 -9.36 -0.15
N THR A 225 -7.15 -9.45 0.76
CA THR A 225 -5.87 -10.12 0.50
C THR A 225 -5.90 -11.60 0.88
N LEU A 226 -6.57 -11.99 1.97
CA LEU A 226 -6.58 -13.40 2.40
C LEU A 226 -7.20 -14.34 1.36
N PRO A 227 -8.39 -14.06 0.78
CA PRO A 227 -8.97 -14.93 -0.24
C PRO A 227 -8.08 -15.06 -1.48
N TYR A 228 -7.40 -13.98 -1.86
CA TYR A 228 -6.46 -14.00 -2.98
C TYR A 228 -5.28 -14.92 -2.71
N VAL A 229 -4.64 -14.78 -1.54
CA VAL A 229 -3.47 -15.60 -1.18
C VAL A 229 -3.86 -17.07 -1.04
N THR A 230 -4.91 -17.38 -0.28
CA THR A 230 -5.35 -18.77 -0.03
C THR A 230 -5.78 -19.47 -1.31
N PHE A 231 -6.48 -18.78 -2.20
CA PHE A 231 -6.92 -19.36 -3.46
C PHE A 231 -5.76 -19.54 -4.45
N THR A 232 -4.80 -18.60 -4.47
CA THR A 232 -3.60 -18.75 -5.31
C THR A 232 -2.77 -19.95 -4.86
N GLU A 233 -2.56 -20.14 -3.56
CA GLU A 233 -1.94 -21.35 -3.00
C GLU A 233 -2.67 -22.62 -3.43
N TYR A 234 -4.00 -22.65 -3.31
CA TYR A 234 -4.81 -23.77 -3.76
C TYR A 234 -4.56 -24.10 -5.24
N THR A 235 -4.49 -23.09 -6.12
CA THR A 235 -4.23 -23.31 -7.55
C THR A 235 -2.83 -23.86 -7.81
N ILE A 236 -1.83 -23.45 -7.03
CA ILE A 236 -0.45 -23.94 -7.12
C ILE A 236 -0.37 -25.39 -6.65
N LEU A 237 -0.92 -25.70 -5.47
CA LEU A 237 -0.91 -27.04 -4.89
C LEU A 237 -1.64 -28.07 -5.76
N THR A 238 -2.68 -27.65 -6.47
CA THR A 238 -3.47 -28.51 -7.35
C THR A 238 -3.05 -28.44 -8.82
N ALA A 239 -1.90 -27.84 -9.14
CA ALA A 239 -1.46 -27.66 -10.52
C ALA A 239 -1.19 -28.97 -11.28
N THR A 240 -0.79 -30.04 -10.57
CA THR A 240 -0.52 -31.37 -11.14
C THR A 240 -1.75 -32.27 -11.21
N VAL A 241 -2.87 -31.85 -10.62
CA VAL A 241 -4.10 -32.63 -10.59
C VAL A 241 -4.82 -32.49 -11.93
N ASN A 242 -5.24 -33.61 -12.52
CA ASN A 242 -6.09 -33.59 -13.71
C ASN A 242 -7.45 -32.98 -13.39
N LYS A 243 -7.75 -31.83 -13.99
CA LYS A 243 -8.98 -31.05 -13.77
C LYS A 243 -9.87 -31.11 -15.01
N SER A 244 -11.19 -31.25 -14.80
CA SER A 244 -12.17 -31.08 -15.87
C SER A 244 -12.15 -29.64 -16.42
N ALA A 245 -12.62 -29.46 -17.65
CA ALA A 245 -12.71 -28.14 -18.28
C ALA A 245 -13.53 -27.15 -17.43
N ASP A 246 -14.65 -27.62 -16.87
CA ASP A 246 -15.53 -26.81 -16.01
C ASP A 246 -14.83 -26.35 -14.73
N ARG A 247 -14.11 -27.27 -14.06
CA ARG A 247 -13.34 -26.94 -12.86
C ARG A 247 -12.27 -25.89 -13.15
N ARG A 248 -11.55 -26.03 -14.27
CA ARG A 248 -10.54 -25.05 -14.69
C ARG A 248 -11.17 -23.68 -14.97
N ALA A 249 -12.34 -23.64 -15.60
CA ALA A 249 -13.05 -22.39 -15.86
C ALA A 249 -13.49 -21.69 -14.56
N ILE A 250 -14.01 -22.45 -13.59
CA ILE A 250 -14.38 -21.94 -12.26
C ILE A 250 -13.14 -21.39 -11.52
N GLU A 251 -12.04 -22.13 -11.53
CA GLU A 251 -10.80 -21.68 -10.88
C GLU A 251 -10.28 -20.39 -11.49
N ILE A 252 -10.26 -20.27 -12.83
CA ILE A 252 -9.88 -19.02 -13.51
C ILE A 252 -10.80 -17.87 -13.11
N LEU A 253 -12.11 -18.11 -13.03
CA LEU A 253 -13.07 -17.09 -12.60
C LEU A 253 -12.79 -16.61 -11.17
N LEU A 254 -12.61 -17.54 -10.23
CA LEU A 254 -12.31 -17.23 -8.83
C LEU A 254 -10.98 -16.51 -8.66
N THR A 255 -9.91 -16.94 -9.36
CA THR A 255 -8.63 -16.22 -9.36
C THR A 255 -8.80 -14.79 -9.84
N ASN A 256 -9.60 -14.55 -10.89
CA ASN A 256 -9.87 -13.19 -11.36
C ASN A 256 -10.62 -12.37 -10.32
N ILE A 257 -11.69 -12.91 -9.73
CA ILE A 257 -12.48 -12.22 -8.70
C ILE A 257 -11.60 -11.85 -7.50
N PHE A 258 -10.84 -12.79 -6.95
CA PHE A 258 -9.99 -12.52 -5.80
C PHE A 258 -8.82 -11.60 -6.14
N THR A 259 -8.27 -11.66 -7.36
CA THR A 259 -7.27 -10.68 -7.79
C THR A 259 -7.86 -9.28 -7.85
N THR A 260 -9.07 -9.12 -8.43
CA THR A 260 -9.76 -7.83 -8.48
C THR A 260 -10.04 -7.30 -7.07
N LEU A 261 -10.55 -8.14 -6.16
CA LEU A 261 -10.74 -7.78 -4.75
C LEU A 261 -9.43 -7.31 -4.10
N CYS A 262 -8.34 -8.03 -4.35
CA CYS A 262 -7.02 -7.66 -3.85
C CYS A 262 -6.62 -6.23 -4.30
N TYR A 263 -6.87 -5.87 -5.56
CA TYR A 263 -6.58 -4.53 -6.08
C TYR A 263 -7.46 -3.42 -5.50
N ILE A 264 -8.67 -3.73 -5.01
CA ILE A 264 -9.53 -2.76 -4.29
C ILE A 264 -8.78 -2.16 -3.10
N THR A 265 -7.90 -2.94 -2.45
CA THR A 265 -7.05 -2.47 -1.34
C THR A 265 -6.25 -1.21 -1.68
N PHE A 266 -5.80 -1.08 -2.93
CA PHE A 266 -4.99 0.05 -3.38
C PHE A 266 -5.83 1.21 -3.92
N ALA A 267 -7.09 0.96 -4.30
CA ALA A 267 -8.02 1.98 -4.79
C ALA A 267 -8.88 2.62 -3.68
N CYS A 268 -9.23 1.85 -2.64
CA CYS A 268 -10.09 2.28 -1.54
C CYS A 268 -9.56 3.36 -0.58
N PRO A 269 -8.24 3.60 -0.37
CA PRO A 269 -7.77 4.46 0.71
C PRO A 269 -8.41 5.86 0.71
N PHE A 270 -8.59 6.47 -0.46
CA PHE A 270 -9.23 7.79 -0.57
C PHE A 270 -10.68 7.80 -0.10
N PHE A 271 -11.47 6.81 -0.53
CA PHE A 271 -12.87 6.68 -0.14
C PHE A 271 -13.00 6.44 1.37
N VAL A 272 -12.12 5.61 1.94
CA VAL A 272 -12.04 5.40 3.38
C VAL A 272 -11.69 6.70 4.11
N PHE A 273 -10.73 7.48 3.59
CA PHE A 273 -10.30 8.72 4.24
C PHE A 273 -11.39 9.79 4.25
N ILE A 274 -12.15 9.91 3.16
CA ILE A 274 -13.33 10.79 3.10
C ILE A 274 -14.46 10.31 4.02
N ALA A 275 -14.76 9.00 4.05
CA ALA A 275 -15.82 8.46 4.87
C ALA A 275 -15.52 8.62 6.37
N SER A 276 -14.25 8.48 6.77
CA SER A 276 -13.83 8.46 8.18
C SER A 276 -13.51 9.83 8.77
N SER A 277 -12.97 10.78 8.00
CA SER A 277 -12.52 12.06 8.54
C SER A 277 -13.31 13.26 8.04
N SER A 278 -13.94 13.98 8.98
CA SER A 278 -14.60 15.25 8.70
C SER A 278 -13.64 16.30 8.15
N SER A 279 -12.39 16.37 8.63
CA SER A 279 -11.40 17.31 8.10
C SER A 279 -11.01 16.99 6.66
N PHE A 280 -10.92 15.71 6.30
CA PHE A 280 -10.69 15.32 4.90
C PHE A 280 -11.89 15.66 4.02
N ARG A 281 -13.12 15.49 4.52
CA ARG A 281 -14.33 15.93 3.79
C ARG A 281 -14.32 17.43 3.54
N GLU A 282 -13.99 18.25 4.54
CA GLU A 282 -13.96 19.70 4.39
C GLU A 282 -12.84 20.15 3.44
N GLU A 283 -11.64 19.58 3.53
CA GLU A 283 -10.56 19.90 2.60
C GLU A 283 -10.85 19.42 1.17
N ALA A 284 -11.52 18.28 1.00
CA ALA A 284 -12.00 17.82 -0.31
C ALA A 284 -13.09 18.76 -0.86
N LYS A 285 -14.06 19.18 -0.05
CA LYS A 285 -15.07 20.17 -0.44
C LYS A 285 -14.43 21.48 -0.89
N ILE A 286 -13.43 21.99 -0.17
CA ILE A 286 -12.70 23.21 -0.55
C ILE A 286 -12.01 23.01 -1.91
N LEU A 287 -11.42 21.84 -2.14
CA LEU A 287 -10.77 21.51 -3.40
C LEU A 287 -11.76 21.50 -4.58
N PHE A 288 -12.91 20.84 -4.42
CA PHE A 288 -13.88 20.64 -5.50
C PHE A 288 -14.82 21.83 -5.72
N LEU A 289 -15.19 22.56 -4.66
CA LEU A 289 -16.14 23.67 -4.76
C LEU A 289 -15.47 25.00 -5.15
N CYS A 290 -14.13 25.04 -5.31
CA CYS A 290 -13.38 26.20 -5.78
C CYS A 290 -13.84 27.56 -5.18
N ARG A 291 -14.33 27.55 -3.93
CA ARG A 291 -15.04 28.72 -3.39
C ARG A 291 -14.07 29.58 -2.60
N LYS A 292 -13.35 30.43 -3.33
CA LYS A 292 -12.82 31.76 -2.94
C LYS A 292 -12.78 32.03 -1.41
N THR A 293 -12.00 31.26 -0.65
CA THR A 293 -11.86 31.42 0.82
C THR A 293 -10.43 31.83 1.20
N ASN A 294 -9.79 32.63 0.35
CA ASN A 294 -8.56 33.34 0.74
C ASN A 294 -8.85 34.51 1.71
N LEU A 295 -10.11 34.85 2.00
CA LEU A 295 -10.46 36.00 2.86
C LEU A 295 -10.81 35.65 4.31
N LEU A 296 -11.08 34.39 4.67
CA LEU A 296 -11.39 34.01 6.06
C LEU A 296 -10.33 33.09 6.71
N ARG A 297 -9.40 32.51 5.93
CA ARG A 297 -8.34 31.62 6.47
C ARG A 297 -7.15 32.37 7.08
N ASN A 298 -7.03 33.68 6.87
CA ASN A 298 -5.98 34.49 7.53
C ASN A 298 -6.25 34.75 9.01
N ASN A 299 -7.47 34.52 9.52
CA ASN A 299 -7.80 34.82 10.92
C ASN A 299 -7.95 33.60 11.85
N GLN A 300 -7.84 32.35 11.37
CA GLN A 300 -8.04 31.17 12.25
C GLN A 300 -7.05 30.00 12.09
N ILE A 301 -6.08 30.06 11.18
CA ILE A 301 -4.99 29.08 11.15
C ILE A 301 -3.65 29.83 11.05
N GLN A 302 -3.06 30.12 12.21
CA GLN A 302 -1.64 30.44 12.25
C GLN A 302 -0.85 29.25 11.67
N PRO A 303 0.15 29.48 10.81
CA PRO A 303 1.05 28.43 10.36
C PRO A 303 1.80 27.83 11.56
N PHE A 304 1.56 26.54 11.80
CA PHE A 304 2.18 25.74 12.86
C PHE A 304 3.64 25.37 12.52
N SER A 305 4.52 26.34 12.21
CA SER A 305 5.92 26.01 11.91
C SER A 305 6.97 27.10 12.15
N THR A 306 6.76 28.07 13.06
CA THR A 306 7.84 29.03 13.42
C THR A 306 8.17 29.14 14.91
N ASN A 307 7.31 28.66 15.82
CA ASN A 307 7.55 28.83 17.27
C ASN A 307 8.09 27.61 18.03
N ILE A 308 8.22 26.43 17.39
CA ILE A 308 8.77 25.23 18.06
C ILE A 308 10.29 25.06 17.85
N PHE A 309 10.87 25.72 16.84
CA PHE A 309 12.33 25.69 16.62
C PHE A 309 13.11 26.79 17.35
N ARG A 310 12.44 27.74 18.02
CA ARG A 310 13.12 28.78 18.83
C ARG A 310 13.65 28.29 20.19
N ASN A 311 13.26 27.10 20.64
CA ASN A 311 13.68 26.55 21.94
C ASN A 311 14.73 25.42 21.83
N ILE A 312 15.35 25.23 20.66
CA ILE A 312 16.59 24.46 20.59
C ILE A 312 17.69 25.38 21.13
N LYS A 313 18.08 25.18 22.39
CA LYS A 313 19.26 25.80 22.98
C LYS A 313 20.44 25.61 22.01
N PRO A 314 21.19 26.68 21.67
CA PRO A 314 22.41 26.52 20.89
C PRO A 314 23.35 25.55 21.62
N ILE A 315 23.90 24.61 20.86
CA ILE A 315 24.97 23.72 21.29
C ILE A 315 26.11 24.60 21.81
N PRO A 316 26.61 24.40 23.05
CA PRO A 316 27.73 25.16 23.55
C PRO A 316 28.94 24.90 22.63
N LYS A 317 29.51 25.98 22.10
CA LYS A 317 30.78 25.93 21.37
C LYS A 317 31.82 25.33 22.33
N ILE A 318 32.34 24.17 21.95
CA ILE A 318 33.54 23.59 22.56
C ILE A 318 34.68 24.58 22.27
N LEU A 319 35.16 25.23 23.31
CA LEU A 319 36.38 26.03 23.30
C LEU A 319 37.55 25.08 23.03
N VAL A 320 38.04 25.08 21.79
CA VAL A 320 39.37 24.55 21.48
C VAL A 320 40.38 25.60 21.91
N ASN A 321 40.88 25.47 23.15
CA ASN A 321 42.13 26.11 23.54
C ASN A 321 43.27 25.38 22.81
N LYS A 322 43.93 26.06 21.88
CA LYS A 322 45.27 25.69 21.45
C LYS A 322 46.28 26.42 22.35
N PRO A 323 47.28 25.72 22.91
CA PRO A 323 48.53 26.37 23.31
C PRO A 323 49.32 26.84 22.09
#